data_AF-A0A397ENN4-F1
#
_entry.id   AF-A0A397ENN4-F1
#
_cell.length_a   1.000
_cell.length_b   1.000
_cell.length_c   1.000
_cell.angle_alpha   90.00
_cell.angle_beta   90.00
_cell.angle_gamma   90.00
#
_symmetry.space_group_name_H-M   'P 1'
#
loop_
_entity.id
_entity.type
_entity.pdbx_description
1 polymer ?
#
loop_
_entity_poly.entity_id
_entity_poly.type
_entity_poly.pdbx_seq_one_letter_code
_entity_poly.pdbx_strand_id
1 'polypeptide(L)'
;MGSNQRLRTGGGGFPSPREPCVYTVDMDVTRGTSITPGDVNSVGALAGLAGSDVCGLYWRANATFVEENFNTFYTKASGYAILMALLCLVQIYVLLKQLQLSSTQAAAAKVSLVTVGMQAVVDSYLCLLHLTTGIVAQHIFTLFATVSFFQLIIFSIFEMRFLLVIWKARRPHQFTEGWNIMRRELTTLYSRFYISLLVGLCVIYYGWV
;
A
#
# COMPACT_ATOMS: atom_id res chain seq x y z
N MET A 1 29.38 0.81 36.47
CA MET A 1 30.22 2.03 36.49
C MET A 1 31.20 1.94 35.32
N GLY A 2 30.81 2.46 34.16
CA GLY A 2 31.64 2.49 32.95
C GLY A 2 31.73 3.93 32.46
N SER A 3 32.93 4.50 32.54
CA SER A 3 33.24 5.89 32.24
C SER A 3 33.17 6.16 30.73
N ASN A 4 32.14 6.87 30.27
CA ASN A 4 32.11 7.43 28.91
C ASN A 4 32.85 8.77 28.90
N GLN A 5 34.10 8.71 28.46
CA GLN A 5 35.02 9.83 28.39
C GLN A 5 34.65 10.70 27.17
N ARG A 6 33.84 11.75 27.40
CA ARG A 6 33.65 12.85 26.44
C ARG A 6 35.00 13.51 26.19
N LEU A 7 35.53 13.36 24.97
CA LEU A 7 36.61 14.19 24.47
C LEU A 7 36.10 15.63 24.38
N ARG A 8 36.52 16.41 25.37
CA ARG A 8 36.23 17.81 25.55
C ARG A 8 37.28 18.59 24.76
N THR A 9 36.95 19.04 23.56
CA THR A 9 37.78 19.99 22.80
C THR A 9 37.00 21.27 22.54
N GLY A 10 37.58 22.40 22.95
CA GLY A 10 37.04 23.76 22.80
C GLY A 10 36.49 24.30 24.12
N GLY A 11 37.20 25.08 24.94
CA GLY A 11 38.13 26.16 24.57
C GLY A 11 37.30 27.41 24.29
N GLY A 12 37.03 28.20 25.33
CA GLY A 12 36.29 29.45 25.20
C GLY A 12 37.00 30.41 24.26
N GLY A 13 36.36 30.72 23.14
CA GLY A 13 36.89 31.63 22.13
C GLY A 13 35.84 31.89 21.05
N PHE A 14 35.70 33.16 20.68
CA PHE A 14 34.83 33.69 19.63
C PHE A 14 34.98 32.90 18.30
N PRO A 15 33.90 32.57 17.56
CA PRO A 15 33.97 31.63 16.44
C PRO A 15 34.71 32.23 15.24
N SER A 16 35.63 31.45 14.68
CA SER A 16 36.43 31.80 13.51
C SER A 16 35.66 31.54 12.19
N PRO A 17 35.91 32.26 11.09
CA PRO A 17 34.98 32.32 9.95
C PRO A 17 34.95 31.11 9.01
N ARG A 18 35.65 29.99 9.29
CA ARG A 18 35.76 28.85 8.36
C ARG A 18 35.93 27.49 9.04
N GLU A 19 35.10 27.16 10.03
CA GLU A 19 35.00 25.78 10.50
C GLU A 19 34.01 25.01 9.60
N PRO A 20 34.41 23.90 8.96
CA PRO A 20 33.51 23.12 8.12
C PRO A 20 32.39 22.49 8.98
N CYS A 21 31.15 22.48 8.49
CA CYS A 21 30.05 21.78 9.19
C CYS A 21 30.40 20.29 9.34
N VAL A 22 30.73 19.87 10.55
CA VAL A 22 30.87 18.44 10.89
C VAL A 22 29.54 17.97 11.46
N TYR A 23 28.97 16.93 10.87
CA TYR A 23 27.74 16.30 11.36
C TYR A 23 28.11 15.13 12.27
N THR A 24 27.64 15.17 13.51
CA THR A 24 27.76 14.06 14.45
C THR A 24 26.44 13.31 14.51
N VAL A 25 26.51 11.97 14.47
CA VAL A 25 25.35 11.09 14.57
C VAL A 25 25.49 10.29 15.85
N ASP A 26 24.65 10.60 16.84
CA ASP A 26 24.53 9.85 18.08
C ASP A 26 23.31 8.93 17.97
N MET A 27 23.54 7.62 18.12
CA MET A 27 22.48 6.62 18.18
C MET A 27 22.50 5.96 19.56
N ASP A 28 21.38 6.02 20.28
CA ASP A 28 21.18 5.35 21.55
C ASP A 28 20.15 4.21 21.38
N VAL A 29 20.59 3.00 21.70
CA VAL A 29 19.78 1.78 21.60
C VAL A 29 19.44 1.32 23.00
N THR A 30 18.22 1.60 23.43
CA THR A 30 17.70 1.13 24.72
C THR A 30 16.96 -0.19 24.52
N ARG A 31 17.59 -1.31 24.89
CA ARG A 31 16.90 -2.60 25.11
C ARG A 31 16.47 -2.68 26.56
N GLY A 32 15.19 -2.48 26.83
CA GLY A 32 14.62 -2.58 28.17
C GLY A 32 13.28 -3.30 28.12
N THR A 33 13.09 -4.29 28.98
CA THR A 33 11.85 -5.08 29.14
C THR A 33 10.74 -4.33 29.91
N SER A 34 10.86 -3.03 30.14
CA SER A 34 9.81 -2.27 30.81
C SER A 34 10.01 -0.76 30.61
N ILE A 35 9.06 -0.13 29.92
CA ILE A 35 8.88 1.32 29.95
C ILE A 35 7.42 1.59 30.36
N THR A 36 7.18 1.70 31.68
CA THR A 36 6.00 2.28 32.40
C THR A 36 4.55 1.84 32.04
N PRO A 37 3.62 1.86 33.04
CA PRO A 37 2.35 1.13 32.95
C PRO A 37 1.33 1.85 32.05
N GLY A 38 1.07 1.29 30.87
CA GLY A 38 0.02 1.74 29.96
C GLY A 38 0.22 1.29 28.51
N ASP A 39 1.46 1.10 28.07
CA ASP A 39 1.79 0.66 26.71
C ASP A 39 2.14 -0.84 26.70
N VAL A 40 1.35 -1.59 25.96
CA VAL A 40 1.53 -3.03 25.76
C VAL A 40 2.83 -3.28 24.97
N ASN A 41 3.77 -3.98 25.60
CA ASN A 41 4.86 -4.76 25.00
C ASN A 41 5.95 -4.04 24.18
N SER A 42 6.42 -2.83 24.52
CA SER A 42 7.63 -2.31 23.87
C SER A 42 8.91 -3.06 24.34
N VAL A 43 9.67 -3.64 23.39
CA VAL A 43 10.88 -4.48 23.65
C VAL A 43 12.19 -3.71 23.43
N GLY A 44 12.10 -2.56 22.77
CA GLY A 44 13.25 -1.68 22.59
C GLY A 44 12.87 -0.35 21.97
N ALA A 45 13.71 0.65 22.19
CA ALA A 45 13.60 1.96 21.55
C ALA A 45 14.96 2.36 20.99
N LEU A 46 14.98 2.79 19.74
CA LEU A 46 16.10 3.41 19.04
C LEU A 46 15.85 4.91 18.97
N ALA A 47 16.69 5.69 19.65
CA ALA A 47 16.70 7.14 19.53
C ALA A 47 17.99 7.57 18.80
N GLY A 48 17.83 8.26 17.67
CA GLY A 48 18.94 8.84 16.91
C GLY A 48 18.86 10.36 16.92
N LEU A 49 19.99 11.02 17.16
CA LEU A 49 20.19 12.46 17.03
C LEU A 49 21.32 12.69 16.02
N ALA A 50 21.01 13.32 14.89
CA ALA A 50 21.99 13.70 13.88
C ALA A 50 22.01 15.23 13.76
N GLY A 51 23.13 15.86 14.04
CA GLY A 51 23.20 17.32 13.97
C GLY A 51 24.62 17.87 13.99
N SER A 52 24.73 19.19 13.84
CA SER A 52 26.00 19.91 13.87
C SER A 52 25.89 21.12 14.78
N ASP A 53 26.77 21.20 15.78
CA ASP A 53 26.79 22.30 16.76
C ASP A 53 27.18 23.65 16.14
N VAL A 54 27.92 23.62 15.02
CA VAL A 54 28.36 24.83 14.29
C VAL A 54 27.22 25.39 13.43
N CYS A 55 26.45 24.51 12.80
CA CYS A 55 25.45 24.86 11.79
C CYS A 55 24.01 24.85 12.35
N GLY A 56 23.83 24.47 13.63
CA GLY A 56 22.60 24.62 14.41
C GLY A 56 21.42 23.74 13.97
N LEU A 57 21.67 22.76 13.09
CA LEU A 57 20.64 21.86 12.57
C LEU A 57 20.73 20.50 13.26
N TYR A 58 19.63 20.07 13.89
CA TYR A 58 19.51 18.79 14.58
C TYR A 58 18.27 18.04 14.11
N TRP A 59 18.44 16.77 13.77
CA TRP A 59 17.40 15.82 13.41
C TRP A 59 17.29 14.77 14.49
N ARG A 60 16.09 14.58 15.03
CA ARG A 60 15.80 13.55 16.02
C ARG A 60 14.85 12.51 15.42
N ALA A 61 15.29 11.27 15.38
CA ALA A 61 14.47 10.12 15.01
C ALA A 61 14.26 9.25 16.26
N ASN A 62 13.02 8.90 16.57
CA ASN A 62 12.71 7.95 17.63
C ASN A 62 11.90 6.80 17.03
N ALA A 63 12.38 5.58 17.19
CA ALA A 63 11.73 4.37 16.71
C ALA A 63 11.54 3.40 17.89
N THR A 64 10.31 3.05 18.19
CA THR A 64 9.96 2.09 19.24
C THR A 64 9.57 0.75 18.61
N PHE A 65 10.15 -0.33 19.11
CA PHE A 65 9.84 -1.70 18.73
C PHE A 65 8.89 -2.30 19.77
N VAL A 66 7.79 -2.88 19.30
CA VAL A 66 6.77 -3.52 20.13
C VAL A 66 6.70 -5.01 19.77
N GLU A 67 6.88 -5.91 20.75
CA GLU A 67 6.50 -7.32 20.60
C GLU A 67 4.98 -7.37 20.68
N GLU A 68 4.32 -7.24 19.55
CA GLU A 68 2.89 -7.49 19.54
C GLU A 68 2.65 -9.00 19.76
N ASN A 69 1.76 -9.33 20.71
CA ASN A 69 1.35 -10.71 20.92
C ASN A 69 0.73 -11.24 19.62
N PHE A 70 1.32 -12.28 19.04
CA PHE A 70 0.84 -12.89 17.78
C PHE A 70 -0.67 -13.19 17.79
N ASN A 71 -1.22 -13.60 18.93
CA ASN A 71 -2.65 -13.91 19.06
C ASN A 71 -3.56 -12.68 18.89
N THR A 72 -3.14 -11.51 19.41
CA THR A 72 -3.85 -10.25 19.21
C THR A 72 -3.77 -9.80 17.76
N PHE A 73 -2.57 -9.89 17.16
CA PHE A 73 -2.37 -9.60 15.74
C PHE A 73 -3.27 -10.47 14.84
N TYR A 74 -3.31 -11.79 15.07
CA TYR A 74 -4.16 -12.71 14.33
C TYR A 74 -5.66 -12.41 14.47
N THR A 75 -6.10 -12.01 15.67
CA THR A 75 -7.51 -11.65 15.90
C THR A 75 -7.89 -10.36 15.17
N LYS A 76 -7.00 -9.37 15.13
CA LYS A 76 -7.23 -8.11 14.39
C LYS A 76 -7.21 -8.34 12.88
N ALA A 77 -6.25 -9.12 12.39
CA ALA A 77 -6.10 -9.44 10.98
C ALA A 77 -7.27 -10.29 10.45
N SER A 78 -7.77 -11.25 11.23
CA SER A 78 -8.97 -12.01 10.84
C SER A 78 -10.23 -11.14 10.84
N GLY A 79 -10.38 -10.22 11.80
CA GLY A 79 -11.44 -9.21 11.78
C GLY A 79 -11.41 -8.32 10.54
N TYR A 80 -10.22 -7.87 10.13
CA TYR A 80 -10.02 -7.14 8.88
C TYR A 80 -10.43 -7.97 7.65
N ALA A 81 -10.01 -9.24 7.57
CA ALA A 81 -10.37 -10.12 6.45
C ALA A 81 -11.89 -10.30 6.30
N ILE A 82 -12.61 -10.44 7.41
CA ILE A 82 -14.08 -10.51 7.40
C ILE A 82 -14.69 -9.21 6.88
N LEU A 83 -14.20 -8.06 7.35
CA LEU A 83 -14.66 -6.76 6.88
C LEU A 83 -14.39 -6.58 5.37
N MET A 84 -13.22 -7.00 4.89
CA MET A 84 -12.88 -6.97 3.46
C MET A 84 -13.77 -7.90 2.63
N ALA A 85 -14.13 -9.08 3.15
CA ALA A 85 -15.09 -9.96 2.49
C ALA A 85 -16.47 -9.30 2.34
N LEU A 86 -16.95 -8.60 3.38
CA LEU A 86 -18.20 -7.83 3.32
C LEU A 86 -18.12 -6.69 2.29
N LEU A 87 -17.00 -5.96 2.26
CA LEU A 87 -16.77 -4.93 1.25
C LEU A 87 -16.79 -5.50 -0.17
N CYS A 88 -16.22 -6.69 -0.39
CA CYS A 88 -16.29 -7.37 -1.69
C CYS A 88 -17.73 -7.69 -2.11
N LEU A 89 -18.57 -8.16 -1.18
CA LEU A 89 -19.98 -8.43 -1.46
C LEU A 89 -20.75 -7.14 -1.80
N VAL A 90 -20.50 -6.06 -1.05
CA VAL A 90 -21.08 -4.75 -1.33
C VAL A 90 -20.61 -4.22 -2.69
N GLN A 91 -19.33 -4.37 -3.01
CA GLN A 91 -18.75 -3.96 -4.28
C GLN A 91 -19.36 -4.71 -5.45
N ILE A 92 -19.53 -6.04 -5.34
CA ILE A 92 -20.26 -6.84 -6.33
C ILE A 92 -21.68 -6.30 -6.51
N TYR A 93 -22.41 -6.10 -5.41
CA TYR A 93 -23.80 -5.63 -5.48
C TYR A 93 -23.90 -4.26 -6.18
N VAL A 94 -23.05 -3.32 -5.81
CA VAL A 94 -23.00 -1.98 -6.40
C VAL A 94 -22.64 -2.06 -7.89
N LEU A 95 -21.63 -2.85 -8.25
CA LEU A 95 -21.18 -3.03 -9.63
C LEU A 95 -22.31 -3.64 -10.49
N LEU A 96 -22.98 -4.67 -10.01
CA LEU A 96 -24.13 -5.27 -10.71
C LEU A 96 -25.27 -4.27 -10.90
N LYS A 97 -25.59 -3.46 -9.86
CA LYS A 97 -26.60 -2.41 -9.96
C LYS A 97 -26.19 -1.32 -10.95
N GLN A 98 -24.93 -0.90 -10.94
CA GLN A 98 -24.39 0.07 -11.89
C GLN A 98 -24.42 -0.47 -13.32
N LEU A 99 -24.12 -1.76 -13.52
CA LEU A 99 -24.20 -2.44 -14.80
C LEU A 99 -25.64 -2.49 -15.32
N GLN A 100 -26.62 -2.78 -14.47
CA GLN A 100 -28.04 -2.78 -14.84
C GLN A 100 -28.53 -1.38 -15.23
N LEU A 101 -28.20 -0.35 -14.45
CA LEU A 101 -28.60 1.03 -14.73
C LEU A 101 -27.89 1.60 -15.96
N SER A 102 -26.64 1.21 -16.19
CA SER A 102 -25.83 1.63 -17.35
C SER A 102 -26.09 0.78 -18.60
N SER A 103 -27.10 -0.09 -18.60
CA SER A 103 -27.48 -0.87 -19.78
C SER A 103 -27.99 0.00 -20.93
N THR A 104 -28.43 1.24 -20.65
CA THR A 104 -28.87 2.21 -21.66
C THR A 104 -27.72 3.10 -22.13
N GLN A 105 -27.70 3.42 -23.43
CA GLN A 105 -26.64 4.24 -24.04
C GLN A 105 -26.50 5.62 -23.39
N ALA A 106 -27.63 6.24 -23.03
CA ALA A 106 -27.67 7.56 -22.39
C ALA A 106 -27.12 7.54 -20.96
N ALA A 107 -27.29 6.44 -20.21
CA ALA A 107 -26.73 6.30 -18.87
C ALA A 107 -25.23 5.98 -18.91
N ALA A 108 -24.79 5.08 -19.80
CA ALA A 108 -23.38 4.73 -19.94
C ALA A 108 -22.49 5.90 -20.40
N ALA A 109 -23.04 6.84 -21.16
CA ALA A 109 -22.34 8.05 -21.57
C ALA A 109 -22.00 9.01 -20.40
N LYS A 110 -22.74 8.94 -19.28
CA LYS A 110 -22.55 9.79 -18.10
C LYS A 110 -21.48 9.28 -17.14
N VAL A 111 -21.23 7.97 -17.11
CA VAL A 111 -20.15 7.36 -16.29
C VAL A 111 -18.79 7.80 -16.87
N SER A 112 -17.66 7.71 -16.18
CA SER A 112 -16.34 7.90 -16.81
C SER A 112 -15.61 6.57 -16.96
N LEU A 113 -15.06 6.29 -18.16
CA LEU A 113 -14.30 5.06 -18.40
C LEU A 113 -12.97 5.07 -17.62
N VAL A 114 -12.38 6.25 -17.41
CA VAL A 114 -11.12 6.42 -16.68
C VAL A 114 -11.31 6.12 -15.19
N THR A 115 -12.42 6.54 -14.59
CA THR A 115 -12.67 6.32 -13.15
C THR A 115 -12.88 4.84 -12.86
N VAL A 116 -13.68 4.15 -13.68
CA VAL A 116 -13.89 2.70 -13.56
C VAL A 116 -12.58 1.94 -13.80
N GLY A 117 -11.78 2.39 -14.78
CA GLY A 117 -10.46 1.82 -15.02
C GLY A 117 -9.51 1.98 -13.83
N MET A 118 -9.52 3.15 -13.18
CA MET A 118 -8.70 3.41 -11.99
C MET A 118 -9.16 2.58 -10.78
N GLN A 119 -10.48 2.39 -10.62
CA GLN A 119 -11.04 1.49 -9.61
C GLN A 119 -10.55 0.05 -9.81
N ALA A 120 -10.65 -0.48 -11.04
CA ALA A 120 -10.15 -1.82 -11.35
C ALA A 120 -8.64 -1.99 -11.07
N VAL A 121 -7.85 -0.94 -11.29
CA VAL A 121 -6.42 -0.94 -10.96
C VAL A 121 -6.21 -0.99 -9.44
N VAL A 122 -6.92 -0.17 -8.66
CA VAL A 122 -6.85 -0.20 -7.19
C VAL A 122 -7.25 -1.56 -6.63
N ASP A 123 -8.33 -2.16 -7.13
CA ASP A 123 -8.77 -3.49 -6.71
C ASP A 123 -7.73 -4.57 -6.99
N SER A 124 -7.01 -4.46 -8.12
CA SER A 124 -5.94 -5.39 -8.47
C SER A 124 -4.74 -5.29 -7.53
N TYR A 125 -4.37 -4.07 -7.11
CA TYR A 125 -3.32 -3.88 -6.10
C TYR A 125 -3.76 -4.41 -4.74
N LEU A 126 -5.01 -4.16 -4.33
CA LEU A 126 -5.53 -4.71 -3.08
C LEU A 126 -5.53 -6.23 -3.09
N CYS A 127 -5.90 -6.85 -4.21
CA CYS A 127 -5.84 -8.31 -4.38
C CYS A 127 -4.40 -8.84 -4.26
N LEU A 128 -3.42 -8.17 -4.88
CA LEU A 128 -2.00 -8.55 -4.75
C LEU A 128 -1.52 -8.42 -3.31
N LEU A 129 -1.89 -7.35 -2.60
CA LEU A 129 -1.52 -7.16 -1.20
C LEU A 129 -2.11 -8.25 -0.30
N HIS A 130 -3.37 -8.64 -0.49
CA HIS A 130 -3.98 -9.73 0.30
C HIS A 130 -3.32 -11.08 -0.03
N LEU A 131 -2.98 -11.33 -1.30
CA LEU A 131 -2.28 -12.54 -1.72
C LEU A 131 -0.89 -12.61 -1.06
N THR A 132 -0.10 -11.53 -1.17
CA THR A 132 1.24 -11.45 -0.56
C THR A 132 1.17 -11.56 0.96
N THR A 133 0.24 -10.87 1.61
CA THR A 133 0.05 -10.95 3.07
C THR A 133 -0.31 -12.38 3.49
N GLY A 134 -1.18 -13.06 2.74
CA GLY A 134 -1.49 -14.47 2.96
C GLY A 134 -0.26 -15.36 2.85
N ILE A 135 0.57 -15.16 1.83
CA ILE A 135 1.80 -15.96 1.62
C ILE A 135 2.78 -15.80 2.80
N VAL A 136 2.90 -14.59 3.35
CA VAL A 136 3.77 -14.31 4.51
C VAL A 136 3.19 -14.90 5.81
N ALA A 137 1.88 -14.79 6.02
CA ALA A 137 1.20 -15.21 7.25
C ALA A 137 0.50 -16.57 7.09
N GLN A 138 1.27 -17.67 7.18
CA GLN A 138 0.78 -19.05 6.99
C GLN A 138 -0.47 -19.40 7.83
N HIS A 139 -0.58 -18.88 9.06
CA HIS A 139 -1.71 -19.15 9.95
C HIS A 139 -3.05 -18.55 9.47
N ILE A 140 -3.03 -17.43 8.73
CA ILE A 140 -4.25 -16.77 8.22
C ILE A 140 -4.40 -16.93 6.70
N PHE A 141 -3.50 -17.69 6.07
CA PHE A 141 -3.42 -17.83 4.63
C PHE A 141 -4.77 -18.18 3.99
N THR A 142 -5.49 -19.17 4.52
CA THR A 142 -6.77 -19.62 3.93
C THR A 142 -7.83 -18.51 3.87
N LEU A 143 -7.91 -17.67 4.91
CA LEU A 143 -8.88 -16.56 4.95
C LEU A 143 -8.47 -15.45 3.95
N PHE A 144 -7.21 -15.05 3.94
CA PHE A 144 -6.74 -14.02 3.01
C PHE A 144 -6.73 -14.50 1.55
N ALA A 145 -6.40 -15.77 1.31
CA ALA A 145 -6.42 -16.37 -0.03
C ALA A 145 -7.84 -16.45 -0.60
N THR A 146 -8.83 -16.83 0.21
CA THR A 146 -10.23 -16.87 -0.25
C THR A 146 -10.75 -15.48 -0.58
N VAL A 147 -10.47 -14.47 0.26
CA VAL A 147 -10.82 -13.06 -0.03
C VAL A 147 -10.14 -12.57 -1.31
N SER A 148 -8.84 -12.84 -1.46
CA SER A 148 -8.08 -12.47 -2.66
C SER A 148 -8.65 -13.13 -3.91
N PHE A 149 -9.08 -14.39 -3.83
CA PHE A 149 -9.68 -15.09 -4.97
C PHE A 149 -11.00 -14.45 -5.40
N PHE A 150 -11.85 -14.06 -4.45
CA PHE A 150 -13.07 -13.32 -4.77
C PHE A 150 -12.75 -11.96 -5.38
N GLN A 151 -11.81 -11.20 -4.81
CA GLN A 151 -11.34 -9.93 -5.39
C GLN A 151 -10.79 -10.11 -6.81
N LEU A 152 -10.04 -11.19 -7.04
CA LEU A 152 -9.52 -11.56 -8.35
C LEU A 152 -10.63 -11.73 -9.37
N ILE A 153 -11.68 -12.48 -9.03
CA ILE A 153 -12.86 -12.66 -9.88
C ILE A 153 -13.57 -11.33 -10.13
N ILE A 154 -13.73 -10.49 -9.09
CA ILE A 154 -14.40 -9.19 -9.18
C ILE A 154 -13.68 -8.28 -10.18
N PHE A 155 -12.39 -8.02 -9.97
CA PHE A 155 -11.68 -7.08 -10.83
C PHE A 155 -11.46 -7.67 -12.24
N SER A 156 -11.20 -8.98 -12.38
CA SER A 156 -10.79 -9.55 -13.68
C SER A 156 -11.97 -9.84 -14.60
N ILE A 157 -13.13 -10.21 -14.03
CA ILE A 157 -14.32 -10.57 -14.80
C ILE A 157 -15.35 -9.45 -14.77
N PHE A 158 -15.79 -9.03 -13.58
CA PHE A 158 -16.93 -8.10 -13.48
C PHE A 158 -16.57 -6.68 -13.89
N GLU A 159 -15.51 -6.10 -13.34
CA GLU A 159 -15.04 -4.74 -13.67
C GLU A 159 -14.62 -4.65 -15.15
N MET A 160 -13.88 -5.63 -15.66
CA MET A 160 -13.49 -5.69 -17.07
C MET A 160 -14.71 -5.79 -17.99
N ARG A 161 -15.70 -6.64 -17.66
CA ARG A 161 -16.95 -6.72 -18.41
C ARG A 161 -17.72 -5.40 -18.39
N PHE A 162 -17.75 -4.72 -17.25
CA PHE A 162 -18.42 -3.43 -17.11
C PHE A 162 -17.76 -2.35 -17.98
N LEU A 163 -16.43 -2.29 -18.00
CA LEU A 163 -15.67 -1.40 -18.89
C LEU A 163 -16.01 -1.62 -20.36
N LEU A 164 -16.14 -2.87 -20.80
CA LEU A 164 -16.52 -3.19 -22.18
C LEU A 164 -17.94 -2.76 -22.53
N VAL A 165 -18.88 -2.92 -21.61
CA VAL A 165 -20.28 -2.48 -21.82
C VAL A 165 -20.35 -0.97 -21.97
N ILE A 166 -19.66 -0.23 -21.08
CA ILE A 166 -19.60 1.24 -21.16
C ILE A 166 -18.91 1.71 -22.44
N TRP A 167 -17.80 1.06 -22.81
CA TRP A 167 -17.06 1.39 -24.04
C TRP A 167 -17.94 1.20 -25.27
N LYS A 168 -18.62 0.05 -25.38
CA LYS A 168 -19.55 -0.25 -26.47
C LYS A 168 -20.67 0.79 -26.57
N ALA A 169 -21.26 1.17 -25.43
CA ALA A 169 -22.33 2.15 -25.39
C ALA A 169 -21.89 3.57 -25.81
N ARG A 170 -20.63 3.95 -25.59
CA ARG A 170 -20.14 5.28 -25.98
C ARG A 170 -19.79 5.44 -27.45
N ARG A 171 -19.51 4.35 -28.15
CA ARG A 171 -19.01 4.37 -29.54
C ARG A 171 -19.87 3.51 -30.46
N PRO A 172 -21.18 3.80 -30.61
CA PRO A 172 -22.05 3.03 -31.51
C PRO A 172 -21.57 3.09 -32.97
N HIS A 173 -20.95 4.20 -33.39
CA HIS A 173 -20.44 4.40 -34.76
C HIS A 173 -19.17 3.56 -35.08
N GLN A 174 -18.31 3.28 -34.10
CA GLN A 174 -17.11 2.45 -34.31
C GLN A 174 -17.42 0.95 -34.41
N PHE A 175 -18.65 0.53 -34.09
CA PHE A 175 -19.09 -0.85 -34.30
C PHE A 175 -19.24 -1.19 -35.78
N THR A 176 -19.56 -0.19 -36.61
CA THR A 176 -19.66 -0.32 -38.08
C THR A 176 -18.27 -0.41 -38.73
N GLU A 177 -17.23 0.16 -38.12
CA GLU A 177 -15.83 0.14 -38.63
C GLU A 177 -15.06 -1.17 -38.32
N GLY A 178 -15.68 -2.13 -37.64
CA GLY A 178 -15.28 -3.54 -37.72
C GLY A 178 -14.60 -4.16 -36.48
N TRP A 179 -14.74 -5.48 -36.41
CA TRP A 179 -14.24 -6.39 -35.36
C TRP A 179 -12.77 -6.17 -34.94
N ASN A 180 -11.94 -5.66 -35.85
CA ASN A 180 -10.51 -5.45 -35.61
C ASN A 180 -10.22 -4.29 -34.64
N ILE A 181 -11.02 -3.23 -34.67
CA ILE A 181 -10.86 -2.08 -33.75
C ILE A 181 -11.23 -2.50 -32.33
N MET A 182 -12.34 -3.23 -32.17
CA MET A 182 -12.76 -3.80 -30.88
C MET A 182 -11.68 -4.70 -30.28
N ARG A 183 -11.06 -5.57 -31.09
CA ARG A 183 -10.00 -6.47 -30.62
C ARG A 183 -8.77 -5.69 -30.14
N ARG A 184 -8.35 -4.65 -30.86
CA ARG A 184 -7.17 -3.85 -30.53
C ARG A 184 -7.34 -3.08 -29.22
N GLU A 185 -8.53 -2.54 -28.99
CA GLU A 185 -8.88 -1.84 -27.75
C GLU A 185 -8.93 -2.81 -26.56
N LEU A 186 -9.54 -4.00 -26.76
CA LEU A 186 -9.54 -5.09 -25.79
C LEU A 186 -8.10 -5.46 -25.39
N THR A 187 -7.24 -5.74 -26.37
CA THR A 187 -5.83 -6.07 -26.14
C THR A 187 -5.08 -4.94 -25.44
N THR A 188 -5.38 -3.67 -25.76
CA THR A 188 -4.75 -2.52 -25.11
C THR A 188 -5.18 -2.36 -23.65
N LEU A 189 -6.45 -2.64 -23.35
CA LEU A 189 -6.98 -2.58 -21.99
C LEU A 189 -6.39 -3.71 -21.13
N TYR A 190 -6.34 -4.93 -21.67
CA TYR A 190 -5.68 -6.06 -21.01
C TYR A 190 -4.17 -5.85 -20.84
N SER A 191 -3.46 -5.35 -21.85
CA SER A 191 -2.02 -5.14 -21.75
C SER A 191 -1.66 -4.11 -20.68
N ARG A 192 -2.41 -3.00 -20.59
CA ARG A 192 -2.24 -2.00 -19.52
C ARG A 192 -2.49 -2.60 -18.14
N PHE A 193 -3.49 -3.47 -18.03
CA PHE A 193 -3.79 -4.16 -16.79
C PHE A 193 -2.68 -5.14 -16.37
N TYR A 194 -2.19 -5.97 -17.29
CA TYR A 194 -1.08 -6.88 -17.02
C TYR A 194 0.21 -6.14 -16.68
N ILE A 195 0.49 -5.01 -17.33
CA ILE A 195 1.62 -4.15 -16.96
C ILE A 195 1.45 -3.62 -15.54
N SER A 196 0.24 -3.16 -15.17
CA SER A 196 -0.05 -2.70 -13.80
C SER A 196 0.19 -3.79 -12.75
N LEU A 197 -0.23 -5.02 -13.03
CA LEU A 197 0.02 -6.18 -12.16
C LEU A 197 1.52 -6.50 -12.06
N LEU A 198 2.23 -6.51 -13.19
CA LEU A 198 3.67 -6.77 -13.23
C LEU A 198 4.43 -5.73 -12.39
N VAL A 199 4.08 -4.44 -12.55
CA VAL A 199 4.66 -3.36 -11.75
C VAL A 199 4.37 -3.58 -10.27
N GLY A 200 3.14 -3.95 -9.90
CA GLY A 200 2.78 -4.27 -8.51
C GLY A 200 3.62 -5.41 -7.94
N LEU A 201 3.78 -6.50 -8.70
CA LEU A 201 4.61 -7.63 -8.32
C LEU A 201 6.09 -7.23 -8.17
N CYS A 202 6.62 -6.45 -9.10
CA CYS A 202 7.99 -5.92 -9.01
C CYS A 202 8.18 -5.06 -7.77
N VAL A 203 7.25 -4.14 -7.45
CA VAL A 203 7.33 -3.30 -6.26
C VAL A 203 7.31 -4.15 -4.99
N ILE A 204 6.44 -5.16 -4.91
CA ILE A 204 6.39 -6.08 -3.78
C ILE A 204 7.71 -6.87 -3.66
N TYR A 205 8.23 -7.36 -4.78
CA TYR A 205 9.48 -8.10 -4.81
C TYR A 205 10.69 -7.25 -4.39
N TYR A 206 10.85 -6.06 -4.97
CA TYR A 206 11.94 -5.14 -4.62
C TYR A 206 11.78 -4.50 -3.25
N GLY A 207 10.55 -4.34 -2.75
CA GLY A 207 10.32 -3.86 -1.38
C GLY A 207 10.59 -4.95 -0.33
N TRP A 208 10.64 -6.21 -0.74
CA TRP A 208 10.94 -7.35 0.11
C TRP A 208 12.44 -7.71 0.15
N VAL A 209 13.17 -7.46 -0.94
CA VAL A 209 14.64 -7.64 -1.06
C VAL A 209 15.38 -6.45 -0.47
#